data_AF-A0A558G8Z1-F1
#
_entry.id   AF-A0A558G8Z1-F1
#
_cell.length_a   1.000
_cell.length_b   1.000
_cell.length_c   1.000
_cell.angle_alpha   90.00
_cell.angle_beta   90.00
_cell.angle_gamma   90.00
#
_symmetry.space_group_name_H-M   'P 1'
#
loop_
_entity.id
_entity.type
_entity.pdbx_description
1 polymer ?
#
loop_
_entity_poly.entity_id
_entity_poly.type
_entity_poly.pdbx_seq_one_letter_code
_entity_poly.pdbx_strand_id
1 'polypeptide(L)'
;MATTDVNTADTARDVRTIDGVVDIIASTAPEIRTGLPGRRVTAEDENPSGETQMAADVFADDLLCERIGALDGVGEYASEERPESVDVGTGRLSVAVDPLDGSSNLKPNNTMGTIFAVYDGPLPAHGRDLVAAGYVLYGPVMTMIVARNGTVDEYVIHDDASHELVREDVSLPDEGSVYGFGGRVPDWTDDFEAFAREVEQDASRKLRYGGSMIGDVNQIL
;
A
#
# COMPACT_ATOMS: atom_id res chain seq x y z
N MET A 1 11.71 -11.90 -20.47
CA MET A 1 11.15 -11.01 -21.52
C MET A 1 10.76 -9.75 -20.77
N ALA A 2 11.54 -8.68 -20.88
CA ALA A 2 11.31 -7.47 -20.08
C ALA A 2 10.03 -6.79 -20.55
N THR A 3 8.97 -6.87 -19.75
CA THR A 3 7.75 -6.07 -19.93
C THR A 3 8.12 -4.62 -19.66
N THR A 4 8.37 -3.86 -20.73
CA THR A 4 8.68 -2.42 -20.68
C THR A 4 7.37 -1.60 -20.66
N ASP A 5 6.33 -2.12 -20.01
CA ASP A 5 5.03 -1.46 -19.87
C ASP A 5 4.93 -0.89 -18.45
N VAL A 6 5.89 -0.06 -18.06
CA VAL A 6 5.73 0.79 -16.87
C VAL A 6 5.34 2.16 -17.38
N ASN A 7 4.13 2.62 -17.09
CA ASN A 7 3.77 3.98 -17.45
C ASN A 7 4.60 4.94 -16.61
N THR A 8 5.11 5.96 -17.28
CA THR A 8 5.85 7.04 -16.67
C THR A 8 4.99 8.29 -16.68
N ALA A 9 5.24 9.21 -15.75
CA ALA A 9 4.58 10.50 -15.78
C ALA A 9 4.80 11.21 -17.14
N ASP A 10 3.74 11.77 -17.70
CA ASP A 10 3.76 12.41 -19.02
C ASP A 10 4.54 13.73 -19.03
N THR A 11 4.58 14.44 -17.90
CA THR A 11 5.17 15.77 -17.80
C THR A 11 6.02 15.96 -16.55
N ALA A 12 6.95 16.93 -16.59
CA ALA A 12 7.71 17.34 -15.40
C ALA A 12 6.83 17.90 -14.26
N ARG A 13 5.59 18.33 -14.57
CA ARG A 13 4.62 18.70 -13.54
C ARG A 13 4.11 17.44 -12.83
N ASP A 14 3.79 16.40 -13.60
CA ASP A 14 3.27 15.15 -13.05
C ASP A 14 4.34 14.44 -12.20
N VAL A 15 5.60 14.44 -12.63
CA VAL A 15 6.71 13.92 -11.82
C VAL A 15 6.78 14.62 -10.45
N ARG A 16 6.71 15.96 -10.41
CA ARG A 16 6.71 16.71 -9.14
C ARG A 16 5.49 16.42 -8.28
N THR A 17 4.33 16.20 -8.88
CA THR A 17 3.12 15.82 -8.13
C THR A 17 3.28 14.42 -7.52
N ILE A 18 3.80 13.45 -8.30
CA ILE A 18 4.07 12.10 -7.82
C ILE A 18 5.08 12.14 -6.67
N ASP A 19 6.17 12.90 -6.81
CA ASP A 19 7.14 13.11 -5.74
C ASP A 19 6.49 13.73 -4.50
N GLY A 20 5.61 14.71 -4.68
CA GLY A 20 4.83 15.30 -3.60
C GLY A 20 3.89 14.29 -2.89
N VAL A 21 3.25 13.37 -3.63
CA VAL A 21 2.44 12.31 -3.03
C VAL A 21 3.31 11.38 -2.18
N VAL A 22 4.47 10.96 -2.70
CA VAL A 22 5.42 10.11 -1.98
C VAL A 22 5.92 10.79 -0.71
N ASP A 23 6.30 12.07 -0.79
CA ASP A 23 6.74 12.87 0.36
C ASP A 23 5.65 13.01 1.42
N ILE A 24 4.39 13.22 0.99
CA ILE A 24 3.24 13.31 1.91
C ILE A 24 2.99 11.97 2.59
N ILE A 25 3.00 10.85 1.86
CA ILE A 25 2.84 9.52 2.44
C ILE A 25 3.94 9.26 3.48
N ALA A 26 5.20 9.50 3.12
CA ALA A 26 6.34 9.29 4.01
C ALA A 26 6.28 10.17 5.27
N SER A 27 5.97 11.45 5.11
CA SER A 27 5.91 12.40 6.24
C SER A 27 4.68 12.24 7.13
N THR A 28 3.62 11.59 6.62
CA THR A 28 2.38 11.33 7.36
C THR A 28 2.44 10.01 8.14
N ALA A 29 3.21 9.05 7.66
CA ALA A 29 3.35 7.72 8.26
C ALA A 29 3.73 7.71 9.76
N PRO A 30 4.67 8.53 10.27
CA PRO A 30 4.98 8.58 11.71
C PRO A 30 3.79 9.02 12.57
N GLU A 31 3.00 9.97 12.06
CA GLU A 31 1.81 10.48 12.75
C GLU A 31 0.69 9.43 12.77
N ILE A 32 0.45 8.76 11.64
CA ILE A 32 -0.48 7.62 11.56
C ILE A 32 -0.09 6.58 12.61
N ARG A 33 1.15 6.07 12.56
CA ARG A 33 1.67 5.05 13.49
C ARG A 33 1.52 5.46 14.96
N THR A 34 1.86 6.71 15.30
CA THR A 34 1.78 7.22 16.68
C THR A 34 0.32 7.40 17.13
N GLY A 35 -0.61 7.63 16.20
CA GLY A 35 -2.04 7.75 16.47
C GLY A 35 -2.77 6.44 16.74
N LEU A 36 -2.20 5.28 16.37
CA LEU A 36 -2.84 3.96 16.45
C LEU A 36 -3.14 3.48 17.89
N PRO A 37 -2.24 3.59 18.89
CA PRO A 37 -2.48 3.04 20.23
C PRO A 37 -3.75 3.56 20.91
N GLY A 38 -4.10 4.83 20.69
CA GLY A 38 -5.31 5.47 21.22
C GLY A 38 -6.59 5.12 20.45
N ARG A 39 -6.48 4.41 19.32
CA ARG A 39 -7.56 4.16 18.36
C ARG A 39 -7.81 2.67 18.10
N ARG A 40 -7.39 1.81 19.04
CA ARG A 40 -7.63 0.35 19.01
C ARG A 40 -9.09 -0.07 19.20
N VAL A 41 -10.01 0.90 19.32
CA VAL A 41 -11.44 0.68 19.51
C VAL A 41 -12.14 0.62 18.15
N THR A 42 -13.11 -0.27 18.04
CA THR A 42 -13.99 -0.37 16.88
C THR A 42 -14.92 0.86 16.88
N ALA A 43 -15.04 1.57 15.76
CA ALA A 43 -16.07 2.60 15.59
C ALA A 43 -17.45 1.93 15.45
N GLU A 44 -18.54 2.67 15.68
CA GLU A 44 -19.89 2.08 15.65
C GLU A 44 -20.43 1.85 14.22
N ASP A 45 -19.68 2.24 13.18
CA ASP A 45 -20.10 2.22 11.77
C ASP A 45 -19.43 1.08 10.95
N GLU A 46 -20.15 0.52 9.99
CA GLU A 46 -19.66 -0.47 9.01
C GLU A 46 -19.25 0.25 7.70
N ASN A 47 -18.09 -0.12 7.13
CA ASN A 47 -17.57 0.44 5.89
C ASN A 47 -18.21 -0.22 4.63
N PRO A 48 -17.96 0.29 3.41
CA PRO A 48 -18.53 -0.25 2.17
C PRO A 48 -18.12 -1.69 1.83
N SER A 49 -17.00 -2.19 2.38
CA SER A 49 -16.55 -3.58 2.26
C SER A 49 -17.20 -4.53 3.28
N GLY A 50 -18.01 -4.00 4.21
CA GLY A 50 -18.75 -4.77 5.21
C GLY A 50 -17.98 -5.04 6.50
N GLU A 51 -16.85 -4.35 6.71
CA GLU A 51 -16.04 -4.43 7.92
C GLU A 51 -16.42 -3.31 8.91
N THR A 52 -16.37 -3.60 10.22
CA THR A 52 -16.60 -2.56 11.24
C THR A 52 -15.40 -1.63 11.29
N GLN A 53 -15.60 -0.37 10.90
CA GLN A 53 -14.56 0.62 10.70
C GLN A 53 -13.81 0.86 12.03
N MET A 54 -12.47 0.81 12.05
CA MET A 54 -11.73 1.18 13.26
C MET A 54 -11.53 2.69 13.31
N ALA A 55 -11.50 3.27 14.52
CA ALA A 55 -11.18 4.69 14.68
C ALA A 55 -9.79 5.06 14.12
N ALA A 56 -8.91 4.06 13.96
CA ALA A 56 -7.60 4.19 13.34
C ALA A 56 -7.69 4.41 11.83
N ASP A 57 -8.61 3.71 11.15
CA ASP A 57 -8.79 3.77 9.71
C ASP A 57 -9.32 5.15 9.30
N VAL A 58 -10.39 5.62 9.96
CA VAL A 58 -10.95 6.97 9.75
C VAL A 58 -9.89 8.05 9.95
N PHE A 59 -9.07 7.92 10.99
CA PHE A 59 -8.01 8.88 11.28
C PHE A 59 -6.94 8.92 10.20
N ALA A 60 -6.48 7.76 9.74
CA ALA A 60 -5.48 7.67 8.68
C ALA A 60 -6.05 8.19 7.36
N ASP A 61 -7.29 7.84 7.03
CA ASP A 61 -7.98 8.28 5.83
C ASP A 61 -8.18 9.81 5.78
N ASP A 62 -8.73 10.41 6.82
CA ASP A 62 -8.97 11.86 6.87
C ASP A 62 -7.65 12.63 6.72
N LEU A 63 -6.59 12.17 7.38
CA LEU A 63 -5.28 12.81 7.35
C LEU A 63 -4.63 12.73 5.96
N LEU A 64 -4.74 11.58 5.29
CA LEU A 64 -4.21 11.37 3.95
C LEU A 64 -5.02 12.13 2.91
N CYS A 65 -6.35 12.09 2.99
CA CYS A 65 -7.25 12.84 2.12
C CYS A 65 -6.96 14.35 2.20
N GLU A 66 -6.81 14.90 3.40
CA GLU A 66 -6.51 16.33 3.60
C GLU A 66 -5.18 16.71 2.94
N ARG A 67 -4.11 15.96 3.23
CA ARG A 67 -2.76 16.31 2.77
C ARG A 67 -2.58 16.08 1.28
N ILE A 68 -3.01 14.93 0.77
CA ILE A 68 -2.91 14.61 -0.67
C ILE A 68 -3.80 15.56 -1.47
N GLY A 69 -5.01 15.87 -0.98
CA GLY A 69 -5.93 16.80 -1.63
C GLY A 69 -5.41 18.25 -1.70
N ALA A 70 -4.40 18.61 -0.90
CA ALA A 70 -3.76 19.92 -0.98
C ALA A 70 -2.76 20.05 -2.16
N LEU A 71 -2.45 18.96 -2.88
CA LEU A 71 -1.58 19.00 -4.05
C LEU A 71 -2.36 19.45 -5.29
N ASP A 72 -1.98 20.60 -5.87
CA ASP A 72 -2.57 21.15 -7.12
C ASP A 72 -2.59 20.19 -8.32
N GLY A 73 -1.77 19.13 -8.28
CA GLY A 73 -1.68 18.13 -9.34
C GLY A 73 -2.64 16.94 -9.19
N VAL A 74 -3.32 16.82 -8.04
CA VAL A 74 -4.30 15.77 -7.75
C VAL A 74 -5.71 16.30 -7.95
N GLY A 75 -6.53 15.57 -8.71
CA GLY A 75 -7.94 15.90 -8.97
C GLY A 75 -8.89 15.07 -8.13
N GLU A 76 -8.58 13.79 -7.92
CA GLU A 76 -9.45 12.87 -7.16
C GLU A 76 -8.64 12.07 -6.14
N TYR A 77 -9.26 11.86 -4.98
CA TYR A 77 -8.78 10.97 -3.93
C TYR A 77 -9.80 9.84 -3.72
N ALA A 78 -9.36 8.59 -3.79
CA ALA A 78 -10.17 7.43 -3.43
C ALA A 78 -9.53 6.69 -2.27
N SER A 79 -10.36 6.08 -1.44
CA SER A 79 -9.92 5.35 -0.26
C SER A 79 -10.78 4.13 -0.02
N GLU A 80 -10.22 3.07 0.55
CA GLU A 80 -10.99 1.92 1.05
C GLU A 80 -12.11 2.37 2.01
N GLU A 81 -11.85 3.42 2.78
CA GLU A 81 -12.75 3.93 3.83
C GLU A 81 -13.91 4.77 3.30
N ARG A 82 -13.94 5.04 1.98
CA ARG A 82 -14.94 5.90 1.35
C ARG A 82 -15.67 5.16 0.22
N PRO A 83 -17.01 5.23 0.15
CA PRO A 83 -17.76 4.55 -0.91
C PRO A 83 -17.56 5.19 -2.30
N GLU A 84 -17.25 6.48 -2.34
CA GLU A 84 -17.05 7.26 -3.56
C GLU A 84 -15.73 8.03 -3.46
N SER A 85 -15.11 8.28 -4.61
CA SER A 85 -13.94 9.17 -4.69
C SER A 85 -14.34 10.61 -4.33
N VAL A 86 -13.42 11.32 -3.70
CA VAL A 86 -13.53 12.73 -3.34
C VAL A 86 -12.89 13.56 -4.44
N ASP A 87 -13.63 14.51 -5.00
CA ASP A 87 -13.06 15.60 -5.81
C ASP A 87 -12.26 16.52 -4.88
N VAL A 88 -10.95 16.56 -5.09
CA VAL A 88 -9.99 17.35 -4.31
C VAL A 88 -9.38 18.48 -5.13
N GLY A 89 -9.74 18.62 -6.40
CA GLY A 89 -9.19 19.67 -7.25
C GLY A 89 -9.33 19.44 -8.75
N THR A 90 -8.55 20.21 -9.51
CA THR A 90 -8.54 20.14 -10.98
C THR A 90 -7.26 19.51 -11.53
N GLY A 91 -6.52 18.82 -10.66
CA GLY A 91 -5.32 18.07 -11.04
C GLY A 91 -5.64 16.94 -12.02
N ARG A 92 -4.64 16.55 -12.81
CA ARG A 92 -4.78 15.47 -13.80
C ARG A 92 -4.71 14.09 -13.14
N LEU A 93 -3.93 13.96 -12.07
CA LEU A 93 -3.67 12.69 -11.41
C LEU A 93 -4.77 12.37 -10.40
N SER A 94 -5.07 11.09 -10.25
CA SER A 94 -5.92 10.59 -9.17
C SER A 94 -5.11 9.71 -8.24
N VAL A 95 -5.40 9.76 -6.95
CA VAL A 95 -4.69 8.97 -5.93
C VAL A 95 -5.69 8.04 -5.25
N ALA A 96 -5.39 6.74 -5.23
CA ALA A 96 -6.13 5.76 -4.46
C ALA A 96 -5.28 5.28 -3.28
N VAL A 97 -5.88 5.12 -2.12
CA VAL A 97 -5.20 4.78 -0.87
C VAL A 97 -5.93 3.66 -0.14
N ASP A 98 -5.18 2.70 0.37
CA ASP A 98 -5.61 1.91 1.53
C ASP A 98 -4.90 2.53 2.74
N PRO A 99 -5.63 3.29 3.58
CA PRO A 99 -5.01 4.09 4.63
C PRO A 99 -4.41 3.21 5.72
N LEU A 100 -4.94 2.00 5.95
CA LEU A 100 -4.45 1.06 6.94
C LEU A 100 -4.68 -0.41 6.56
N ASP A 101 -3.90 -0.93 5.60
CA ASP A 101 -3.91 -2.36 5.24
C ASP A 101 -3.58 -3.21 6.46
N GLY A 102 -4.40 -4.23 6.67
CA GLY A 102 -4.31 -5.08 7.85
C GLY A 102 -4.73 -4.36 9.13
N SER A 103 -5.68 -3.43 9.09
CA SER A 103 -6.30 -2.82 10.28
C SER A 103 -6.71 -3.85 11.35
N SER A 104 -7.23 -5.00 10.92
CA SER A 104 -7.55 -6.15 11.79
C SER A 104 -6.35 -6.67 12.61
N ASN A 105 -5.12 -6.45 12.13
CA ASN A 105 -3.86 -6.78 12.80
C ASN A 105 -3.46 -5.77 13.89
N LEU A 106 -4.16 -4.64 14.02
CA LEU A 106 -3.88 -3.64 15.05
C LEU A 106 -4.11 -4.17 16.47
N LYS A 107 -5.19 -4.94 16.68
CA LYS A 107 -5.53 -5.57 17.97
C LYS A 107 -4.51 -6.64 18.40
N PRO A 108 -4.13 -7.62 17.55
CA PRO A 108 -3.09 -8.59 17.88
C PRO A 108 -1.67 -8.02 17.85
N ASN A 109 -1.51 -6.73 17.49
CA ASN A 109 -0.21 -6.04 17.44
C ASN A 109 0.74 -6.66 16.40
N ASN A 110 0.20 -6.89 15.20
CA ASN A 110 0.91 -7.48 14.07
C ASN A 110 1.13 -6.43 12.96
N THR A 111 1.78 -6.81 11.86
CA THR A 111 2.14 -5.91 10.76
C THR A 111 0.91 -5.35 10.03
N MET A 112 1.01 -4.09 9.67
CA MET A 112 0.01 -3.28 8.98
C MET A 112 0.76 -2.15 8.26
N GLY A 113 0.06 -1.38 7.44
CA GLY A 113 0.71 -0.32 6.66
C GLY A 113 -0.26 0.54 5.89
N THR A 114 0.26 1.38 5.00
CA THR A 114 -0.56 2.20 4.10
C THR A 114 -0.17 1.85 2.68
N ILE A 115 -1.14 1.62 1.79
CA ILE A 115 -0.91 1.39 0.35
C ILE A 115 -1.37 2.63 -0.40
N PHE A 116 -0.64 3.01 -1.43
CA PHE A 116 -1.08 4.08 -2.33
C PHE A 116 -0.81 3.73 -3.80
N ALA A 117 -1.61 4.32 -4.66
CA ALA A 117 -1.52 4.22 -6.10
C ALA A 117 -1.83 5.59 -6.72
N VAL A 118 -1.04 5.98 -7.71
CA VAL A 118 -1.22 7.21 -8.49
C VAL A 118 -1.55 6.84 -9.93
N TYR A 119 -2.68 7.32 -10.40
CA TYR A 119 -3.21 7.06 -11.74
C TYR A 119 -3.10 8.30 -12.61
N ASP A 120 -2.81 8.07 -13.89
CA ASP A 120 -2.91 9.08 -14.93
C ASP A 120 -4.32 9.13 -15.53
N GLY A 121 -5.21 9.87 -14.87
CA GLY A 121 -6.59 10.07 -15.28
C GLY A 121 -7.60 9.80 -14.17
N PRO A 122 -8.90 10.05 -14.45
CA PRO A 122 -9.96 9.95 -13.46
C PRO A 122 -10.28 8.49 -13.09
N LEU A 123 -10.86 8.31 -11.91
CA LEU A 123 -11.32 7.01 -11.41
C LEU A 123 -12.76 6.71 -11.86
N PRO A 124 -13.11 5.43 -12.11
CA PRO A 124 -12.25 4.26 -12.05
C PRO A 124 -11.28 4.18 -13.24
N ALA A 125 -10.01 3.88 -12.95
CA ALA A 125 -8.94 3.73 -13.93
C ALA A 125 -8.49 2.27 -14.05
N HIS A 126 -7.80 1.90 -15.12
CA HIS A 126 -7.19 0.59 -15.26
C HIS A 126 -5.84 0.53 -14.54
N GLY A 127 -5.39 -0.67 -14.13
CA GLY A 127 -4.03 -0.84 -13.58
C GLY A 127 -2.91 -0.44 -14.55
N ARG A 128 -3.18 -0.46 -15.86
CA ARG A 128 -2.29 0.08 -16.89
C ARG A 128 -2.27 1.61 -16.97
N ASP A 129 -2.99 2.31 -16.11
CA ASP A 129 -2.93 3.77 -15.99
C ASP A 129 -2.13 4.18 -14.74
N LEU A 130 -1.55 3.21 -13.99
CA LEU A 130 -0.65 3.47 -12.86
C LEU A 130 0.65 4.10 -13.35
N VAL A 131 1.02 5.24 -12.75
CA VAL A 131 2.29 5.95 -12.98
C VAL A 131 3.20 5.92 -11.76
N ALA A 132 2.65 5.66 -10.58
CA ALA A 132 3.38 5.32 -9.37
C ALA A 132 2.52 4.48 -8.43
N ALA A 133 3.14 3.66 -7.62
CA ALA A 133 2.48 2.95 -6.53
C ALA A 133 3.49 2.64 -5.43
N GLY A 134 3.00 2.35 -4.24
CA GLY A 134 3.88 1.99 -3.15
C GLY A 134 3.12 1.66 -1.89
N TYR A 135 3.89 1.35 -0.86
CA TYR A 135 3.33 1.11 0.46
C TYR A 135 4.32 1.47 1.55
N VAL A 136 3.80 1.81 2.71
CA VAL A 136 4.55 1.97 3.95
C VAL A 136 4.27 0.78 4.85
N LEU A 137 5.31 0.11 5.34
CA LEU A 137 5.21 -0.95 6.34
C LEU A 137 5.44 -0.39 7.75
N TYR A 138 4.44 -0.51 8.62
CA TYR A 138 4.54 -0.18 10.05
C TYR A 138 5.17 -1.33 10.85
N GLY A 139 6.38 -1.73 10.46
CA GLY A 139 7.17 -2.76 11.12
C GLY A 139 8.02 -2.23 12.29
N PRO A 140 8.91 -3.08 12.85
CA PRO A 140 9.91 -2.65 13.83
C PRO A 140 10.81 -1.52 13.30
N VAL A 141 11.08 -1.55 11.99
CA VAL A 141 11.64 -0.46 11.21
C VAL A 141 10.54 -0.02 10.25
N MET A 142 10.22 1.27 10.24
CA MET A 142 9.26 1.81 9.28
C MET A 142 9.96 1.96 7.93
N THR A 143 9.44 1.28 6.93
CA THR A 143 10.00 1.28 5.57
C THR A 143 8.91 1.64 4.56
N MET A 144 9.33 2.15 3.42
CA MET A 144 8.44 2.46 2.31
C MET A 144 9.04 1.94 1.01
N ILE A 145 8.24 1.20 0.24
CA ILE A 145 8.59 0.77 -1.11
C ILE A 145 7.82 1.67 -2.09
N VAL A 146 8.53 2.21 -3.07
CA VAL A 146 7.94 3.07 -4.11
C VAL A 146 8.35 2.57 -5.48
N ALA A 147 7.37 2.19 -6.30
CA ALA A 147 7.53 1.92 -7.71
C ALA A 147 7.09 3.16 -8.51
N ARG A 148 8.03 3.78 -9.24
CA ARG A 148 7.77 4.90 -10.15
C ARG A 148 8.88 4.99 -11.19
N ASN A 149 8.60 5.57 -12.36
CA ASN A 149 9.62 5.80 -13.40
C ASN A 149 10.40 4.54 -13.83
N GLY A 150 9.79 3.35 -13.73
CA GLY A 150 10.41 2.08 -14.09
C GLY A 150 11.38 1.50 -13.06
N THR A 151 11.54 2.13 -11.89
CA THR A 151 12.36 1.62 -10.78
C THR A 151 11.51 1.37 -9.55
N VAL A 152 12.03 0.55 -8.64
CA VAL A 152 11.45 0.31 -7.32
C VAL A 152 12.50 0.66 -6.27
N ASP A 153 12.20 1.59 -5.40
CA ASP A 153 13.15 2.06 -4.38
C ASP A 153 12.62 1.77 -2.98
N GLU A 154 13.52 1.44 -2.05
CA GLU A 154 13.23 1.23 -0.63
C GLU A 154 13.78 2.40 0.19
N TYR A 155 12.92 2.95 1.04
CA TYR A 155 13.24 4.02 1.97
C TYR A 155 13.02 3.56 3.41
N VAL A 156 13.86 4.03 4.33
CA VAL A 156 13.56 4.04 5.76
C VAL A 156 12.88 5.35 6.12
N ILE A 157 11.79 5.29 6.87
CA ILE A 157 11.10 6.47 7.40
C ILE A 157 11.46 6.66 8.87
N HIS A 158 11.82 7.88 9.23
CA HIS A 158 12.19 8.27 10.59
C HIS A 158 11.03 8.96 11.32
N ASP A 159 11.07 8.95 12.64
CA ASP A 159 10.02 9.54 13.49
C ASP A 159 9.92 11.08 13.33
N ASP A 160 10.95 11.74 12.77
CA ASP A 160 10.96 13.17 12.46
C ASP A 160 10.36 13.49 11.07
N ALA A 161 9.68 12.53 10.45
CA ALA A 161 9.05 12.60 9.13
C ALA A 161 10.03 12.71 7.94
N SER A 162 11.34 12.58 8.19
CA SER A 162 12.32 12.40 7.11
C SER A 162 12.32 10.95 6.61
N HIS A 163 12.74 10.76 5.35
CA HIS A 163 12.95 9.45 4.76
C HIS A 163 14.32 9.38 4.07
N GLU A 164 14.99 8.24 4.18
CA GLU A 164 16.31 7.97 3.62
C GLU A 164 16.20 6.81 2.62
N LEU A 165 16.72 7.02 1.41
CA LEU A 165 16.85 5.96 0.40
C LEU A 165 17.90 4.94 0.85
N VAL A 166 17.51 3.68 1.02
CA VAL A 166 18.40 2.62 1.51
C VAL A 166 18.70 1.57 0.46
N ARG A 167 17.80 1.34 -0.49
CA ARG A 167 18.03 0.47 -1.66
C ARG A 167 17.40 1.08 -2.91
N GLU A 168 18.17 1.11 -3.98
CA GLU A 168 17.77 1.56 -5.30
C GLU A 168 17.47 0.36 -6.20
N ASP A 169 16.49 0.50 -7.10
CA ASP A 169 16.17 -0.47 -8.15
C ASP A 169 16.03 -1.92 -7.64
N VAL A 170 15.21 -2.08 -6.60
CA VAL A 170 14.87 -3.35 -5.97
C VAL A 170 14.19 -4.27 -6.99
N SER A 171 14.77 -5.45 -7.17
CA SER A 171 14.24 -6.50 -8.03
C SER A 171 13.89 -7.75 -7.21
N LEU A 172 12.84 -8.46 -7.63
CA LEU A 172 12.54 -9.78 -7.08
C LEU A 172 13.71 -10.75 -7.32
N PRO A 173 13.99 -11.66 -6.36
CA PRO A 173 15.00 -12.69 -6.56
C PRO A 173 14.57 -13.67 -7.66
N ASP A 174 15.54 -14.22 -8.41
CA ASP A 174 15.29 -15.22 -9.45
C ASP A 174 14.65 -16.50 -8.89
N GLU A 175 14.99 -16.86 -7.64
CA GLU A 175 14.42 -17.98 -6.91
C GLU A 175 13.77 -17.51 -5.60
N GLY A 176 12.47 -17.75 -5.46
CA GLY A 176 11.72 -17.41 -4.25
C GLY A 176 12.06 -18.34 -3.08
N SER A 177 12.29 -17.77 -1.89
CA SER A 177 12.68 -18.51 -0.68
C SER A 177 11.56 -18.63 0.37
N VAL A 178 10.43 -17.97 0.15
CA VAL A 178 9.26 -17.96 1.04
C VAL A 178 7.98 -18.16 0.26
N TYR A 179 6.94 -18.66 0.94
CA TYR A 179 5.59 -18.77 0.40
C TYR A 179 4.55 -18.58 1.52
N GLY A 180 3.36 -18.12 1.16
CA GLY A 180 2.22 -17.99 2.06
C GLY A 180 0.91 -18.09 1.29
N PHE A 181 -0.05 -18.82 1.83
CA PHE A 181 -1.39 -18.96 1.25
C PHE A 181 -2.44 -18.50 2.25
N GLY A 182 -3.28 -17.55 1.82
CA GLY A 182 -4.48 -17.16 2.56
C GLY A 182 -5.68 -18.05 2.25
N GLY A 183 -6.77 -17.82 2.98
CA GLY A 183 -8.01 -18.60 2.83
C GLY A 183 -7.97 -19.96 3.53
N ARG A 184 -9.14 -20.54 3.76
CA ARG A 184 -9.25 -21.84 4.45
C ARG A 184 -9.09 -22.97 3.44
N VAL A 185 -8.29 -23.98 3.78
CA VAL A 185 -8.07 -25.18 2.96
C VAL A 185 -9.36 -25.82 2.40
N PRO A 186 -10.46 -25.97 3.18
CA PRO A 186 -11.70 -26.54 2.64
C PRO A 186 -12.38 -25.74 1.53
N ASP A 187 -12.02 -24.46 1.37
CA ASP A 187 -12.60 -23.56 0.38
C ASP A 187 -11.70 -23.43 -0.86
N TRP A 188 -10.54 -24.10 -0.87
CA TRP A 188 -9.64 -24.13 -2.02
C TRP A 188 -10.24 -24.95 -3.16
N THR A 189 -10.01 -24.50 -4.40
CA THR A 189 -10.31 -25.31 -5.58
C THR A 189 -9.31 -26.45 -5.70
N ASP A 190 -9.70 -27.55 -6.36
CA ASP A 190 -8.81 -28.70 -6.60
C ASP A 190 -7.48 -28.27 -7.26
N ASP A 191 -7.54 -27.35 -8.21
CA ASP A 191 -6.36 -26.81 -8.91
C ASP A 191 -5.44 -26.02 -7.96
N PHE A 192 -6.01 -25.20 -7.07
CA PHE A 192 -5.21 -24.43 -6.11
C PHE A 192 -4.62 -25.34 -5.03
N GLU A 193 -5.36 -26.34 -4.55
CA GLU A 193 -4.83 -27.31 -3.60
C GLU A 193 -3.65 -28.09 -4.21
N ALA A 194 -3.76 -28.51 -5.47
CA ALA A 194 -2.66 -29.19 -6.17
C ALA A 194 -1.43 -28.29 -6.28
N PHE A 195 -1.60 -27.02 -6.65
CA PHE A 195 -0.53 -26.03 -6.70
C PHE A 195 0.10 -25.77 -5.32
N ALA A 196 -0.71 -25.58 -4.28
CA ALA A 196 -0.23 -25.36 -2.92
C ALA A 196 0.63 -26.55 -2.45
N ARG A 197 0.17 -27.78 -2.72
CA ARG A 197 0.94 -29.01 -2.40
C ARG A 197 2.26 -29.11 -3.15
N GLU A 198 2.35 -28.61 -4.39
CA GLU A 198 3.61 -28.55 -5.13
C GLU A 198 4.59 -27.58 -4.46
N VAL A 199 4.12 -26.38 -4.10
CA VAL A 199 4.93 -25.37 -3.43
C VAL A 199 5.40 -25.84 -2.04
N GLU A 200 4.53 -26.48 -1.26
CA GLU A 200 4.83 -27.01 0.08
C GLU A 200 5.89 -28.13 0.06
N GLN A 201 6.01 -28.87 -1.03
CA GLN A 201 7.00 -29.95 -1.17
C GLN A 201 8.40 -29.44 -1.50
N ASP A 202 8.53 -28.19 -1.93
CA ASP A 202 9.82 -27.56 -2.20
C ASP A 202 10.50 -27.14 -0.89
N ALA A 203 11.45 -27.97 -0.45
CA ALA A 203 12.21 -27.75 0.79
C ALA A 203 13.09 -26.47 0.78
N SER A 204 13.28 -25.83 -0.37
CA SER A 204 13.99 -24.54 -0.46
C SER A 204 13.13 -23.37 0.03
N ARG A 205 11.80 -23.54 0.11
CA ARG A 205 10.84 -22.50 0.45
C ARG A 205 10.36 -22.61 1.90
N LYS A 206 10.23 -21.48 2.58
CA LYS A 206 9.76 -21.41 3.97
C LYS A 206 8.35 -20.82 4.04
N LEU A 207 7.47 -21.46 4.79
CA LEU A 207 6.14 -20.91 5.06
C LEU A 207 6.25 -19.60 5.85
N ARG A 208 5.64 -18.55 5.31
CA ARG A 208 5.51 -17.21 5.87
C ARG A 208 4.13 -16.66 5.51
N TYR A 209 3.29 -16.47 6.51
CA TYR A 209 1.97 -15.88 6.35
C TYR A 209 1.64 -15.08 7.62
N GLY A 210 1.76 -13.76 7.51
CA GLY A 210 1.52 -12.77 8.54
C GLY A 210 0.08 -12.29 8.57
N GLY A 211 -0.68 -12.46 7.48
CA GLY A 211 -2.09 -12.10 7.41
C GLY A 211 -2.34 -10.62 7.20
N SER A 212 -1.36 -9.88 6.67
CA SER A 212 -1.53 -8.57 6.04
C SER A 212 -0.85 -8.58 4.68
N MET A 213 -1.48 -7.96 3.69
CA MET A 213 -0.97 -7.97 2.32
C MET A 213 0.41 -7.32 2.27
N ILE A 214 0.57 -6.15 2.90
CA ILE A 214 1.86 -5.46 2.97
C ILE A 214 2.92 -6.30 3.67
N GLY A 215 2.58 -6.90 4.82
CA GLY A 215 3.53 -7.69 5.60
C GLY A 215 4.00 -8.94 4.85
N ASP A 216 3.13 -9.58 4.09
CA ASP A 216 3.44 -10.78 3.33
C ASP A 216 4.14 -10.47 2.00
N VAL A 217 3.76 -9.40 1.30
CA VAL A 217 4.44 -8.95 0.07
C VAL A 217 5.85 -8.45 0.36
N ASN A 218 6.05 -7.70 1.45
CA ASN A 218 7.37 -7.19 1.82
C ASN A 218 8.38 -8.29 2.18
N GLN A 219 7.92 -9.51 2.49
CA GLN A 219 8.83 -10.65 2.72
C GLN A 219 9.37 -11.26 1.43
N ILE A 220 8.81 -10.90 0.27
CA ILE A 220 9.15 -11.43 -1.05
C ILE A 220 10.14 -10.51 -1.79
N LEU A 221 10.08 -9.19 -1.54
CA LEU A 221 10.98 -8.15 -2.07
C LEU A 221 12.37 -8.14 -1.40
#